data_AF-A0A359IMX1-F1
#
_entry.id   AF-A0A359IMX1-F1
#
_cell.length_a   1.000
_cell.length_b   1.000
_cell.length_c   1.000
_cell.angle_alpha   90.00
_cell.angle_beta   90.00
_cell.angle_gamma   90.00
#
_symmetry.space_group_name_H-M   'P 1'
#
loop_
_entity.id
_entity.type
_entity.pdbx_description
1 polymer ?
#
loop_
_entity_poly.entity_id
_entity_poly.type
_entity_poly.pdbx_seq_one_letter_code
_entity_poly.pdbx_strand_id
1 'polypeptide(L)'
;MENDDSDIATDLYKKIYEVLSYAAGNYIFASQDPFWAIGTQQTILIDKVIARKFKNGVHEAVVREMVLLVLESNVDRETLDSYLIDELIENLKTVDSKMMAIEESKKMIKEVDKEKIDRYYREEKNNKLAELILKLYIELCEYEKGIQYFNESYVERDKEITLYVLLRILFVLDLDEWWVYAYDLAVKKGVKPRERLQKMYEFVKENGKLPEHM
;
A
#
# COMPACT_ATOMS: atom_id res chain seq x y z
N MET A 1 -27.24 9.93 -21.54
CA MET A 1 -26.94 11.35 -21.23
C MET A 1 -26.37 11.49 -19.83
N GLU A 2 -27.06 11.14 -18.73
CA GLU A 2 -26.45 11.23 -17.38
C GLU A 2 -25.20 10.34 -17.17
N ASN A 3 -25.13 9.17 -17.82
CA ASN A 3 -23.97 8.27 -17.68
C ASN A 3 -22.70 8.83 -18.33
N ASP A 4 -22.83 9.45 -19.51
CA ASP A 4 -21.69 9.99 -20.26
C ASP A 4 -21.07 11.19 -19.55
N ASP A 5 -21.89 12.09 -18.99
CA ASP A 5 -21.40 13.25 -18.23
C ASP A 5 -20.74 12.83 -16.90
N SER A 6 -21.22 11.76 -16.26
CA SER A 6 -20.63 11.20 -15.04
C SER A 6 -19.26 10.57 -15.29
N ASP A 7 -19.13 9.86 -16.41
CA ASP A 7 -17.86 9.22 -16.81
C ASP A 7 -16.82 10.28 -17.20
N ILE A 8 -17.23 11.27 -17.99
CA ILE A 8 -16.38 12.42 -18.34
C ILE A 8 -15.90 13.15 -17.08
N ALA A 9 -16.81 13.41 -16.13
CA ALA A 9 -16.45 14.05 -14.88
C ALA A 9 -15.42 13.21 -14.09
N THR A 10 -15.61 11.90 -14.02
CA THR A 10 -14.70 10.99 -13.31
C THR A 10 -13.31 10.95 -13.96
N ASP A 11 -13.24 10.93 -15.28
CA ASP A 11 -11.98 11.01 -16.02
C ASP A 11 -11.27 12.35 -15.84
N LEU A 12 -12.02 13.46 -15.75
CA LEU A 12 -11.45 14.77 -15.42
C LEU A 12 -10.89 14.80 -14.00
N TYR A 13 -11.61 14.23 -13.02
CA TYR A 13 -11.10 14.09 -11.65
C TYR A 13 -9.81 13.28 -11.59
N LYS A 14 -9.76 12.15 -12.32
CA LYS A 14 -8.54 11.34 -12.42
C LYS A 14 -7.38 12.12 -13.01
N LYS A 15 -7.59 12.83 -14.13
CA LYS A 15 -6.55 13.67 -14.75
C LYS A 15 -6.03 14.77 -13.84
N ILE A 16 -6.91 15.42 -13.09
CA ILE A 16 -6.51 16.42 -12.09
C ILE A 16 -5.62 15.76 -11.04
N TYR A 17 -6.04 14.60 -10.51
CA TYR A 17 -5.23 13.85 -9.55
C TYR A 17 -3.85 13.49 -10.11
N GLU A 18 -3.78 12.94 -11.33
CA GLU A 18 -2.52 12.57 -12.00
C GLU A 18 -1.58 13.77 -12.17
N VAL A 19 -2.11 14.94 -12.58
CA VAL A 19 -1.29 16.16 -12.73
C VAL A 19 -0.75 16.66 -11.39
N LEU A 20 -1.57 16.64 -10.34
CA LEU A 20 -1.14 17.08 -9.01
C LEU A 20 -0.13 16.10 -8.38
N SER A 21 -0.37 14.80 -8.53
CA SER A 21 0.55 13.74 -8.12
C SER A 21 1.87 13.84 -8.87
N TYR A 22 1.84 14.08 -10.18
CA TYR A 22 3.05 14.32 -10.95
C TYR A 22 3.81 15.56 -10.43
N ALA A 23 3.11 16.65 -10.11
CA ALA A 23 3.70 17.86 -9.56
C ALA A 23 4.17 17.73 -8.10
N ALA A 24 3.73 16.72 -7.33
CA ALA A 24 4.24 16.49 -5.99
C ALA A 24 5.69 15.98 -6.02
N GLY A 25 6.02 15.18 -7.04
CA GLY A 25 7.40 14.71 -7.29
C GLY A 25 8.22 15.62 -8.21
N ASN A 26 7.60 16.64 -8.83
CA ASN A 26 8.24 17.48 -9.85
C ASN A 26 7.86 18.95 -9.67
N TYR A 27 8.84 19.86 -9.75
CA TYR A 27 8.64 21.30 -9.59
C TYR A 27 7.92 21.93 -10.80
N ILE A 28 6.62 21.69 -10.93
CA ILE A 28 5.79 22.15 -12.07
C ILE A 28 4.93 23.35 -11.68
N PHE A 29 4.46 23.40 -10.43
CA PHE A 29 3.75 24.54 -9.87
C PHE A 29 4.67 25.37 -8.97
N ALA A 30 4.28 26.63 -8.72
CA ALA A 30 4.99 27.49 -7.77
C ALA A 30 4.89 26.97 -6.32
N SER A 31 3.86 26.18 -6.01
CA SER A 31 3.69 25.53 -4.71
C SER A 31 4.50 24.23 -4.63
N GLN A 32 5.13 24.01 -3.48
CA GLN A 32 5.72 22.71 -3.10
C GLN A 32 4.66 21.68 -2.67
N ASP A 33 3.41 22.13 -2.58
CA ASP A 33 2.27 21.32 -2.18
C ASP A 33 1.11 21.55 -3.17
N PRO A 34 1.05 20.74 -4.26
CA PRO A 34 0.06 20.92 -5.31
C PRO A 34 -1.37 20.65 -4.85
N PHE A 35 -1.58 19.68 -3.96
CA PHE A 35 -2.92 19.33 -3.49
C PHE A 35 -3.47 20.42 -2.55
N TRP A 36 -2.67 20.91 -1.61
CA TRP A 36 -3.09 22.03 -0.76
C TRP A 36 -3.32 23.31 -1.54
N ALA A 37 -2.59 23.56 -2.63
CA ALA A 37 -2.78 24.74 -3.47
C ALA A 37 -4.19 24.82 -4.08
N ILE A 38 -4.87 23.68 -4.25
CA ILE A 38 -6.28 23.62 -4.71
C ILE A 38 -7.27 23.33 -3.57
N GLY A 39 -6.81 23.32 -2.31
CA GLY A 39 -7.66 23.15 -1.13
C GLY A 39 -8.11 21.71 -0.86
N THR A 40 -7.32 20.70 -1.26
CA THR A 40 -7.59 19.28 -0.94
C THR A 40 -6.34 18.58 -0.41
N GLN A 41 -6.52 17.40 0.18
CA GLN A 41 -5.43 16.46 0.47
C GLN A 41 -5.34 15.41 -0.64
N GLN A 42 -4.15 14.81 -0.81
CA GLN A 42 -3.95 13.75 -1.80
C GLN A 42 -4.84 12.54 -1.56
N THR A 43 -4.91 12.06 -0.32
CA THR A 43 -5.77 10.93 0.10
C THR A 43 -7.25 11.18 -0.18
N ILE A 44 -7.74 12.38 0.15
CA ILE A 44 -9.14 12.79 -0.12
C ILE A 44 -9.46 12.79 -1.62
N LEU A 45 -8.52 13.22 -2.47
CA LEU A 45 -8.77 13.28 -3.91
C LEU A 45 -8.69 11.90 -4.56
N ILE A 46 -7.72 11.05 -4.16
CA ILE A 46 -7.63 9.70 -4.71
C ILE A 46 -8.83 8.84 -4.29
N ASP A 47 -9.28 8.92 -3.04
CA ASP A 47 -10.49 8.23 -2.57
C ASP A 47 -11.68 8.55 -3.48
N LYS A 48 -11.91 9.84 -3.75
CA LYS A 48 -12.99 10.27 -4.65
C LYS A 48 -12.85 9.70 -6.06
N VAL A 49 -11.64 9.61 -6.61
CA VAL A 49 -11.40 9.03 -7.94
C VAL A 49 -11.74 7.53 -7.92
N ILE A 50 -11.22 6.79 -6.94
CA ILE A 50 -11.42 5.34 -6.80
C ILE A 50 -12.90 5.04 -6.57
N ALA A 51 -13.56 5.72 -5.62
CA ALA A 51 -14.97 5.57 -5.31
C ALA A 51 -15.86 5.79 -6.54
N ARG A 52 -15.54 6.80 -7.36
CA ARG A 52 -16.29 7.07 -8.60
C ARG A 52 -16.07 5.99 -9.65
N LYS A 53 -14.85 5.52 -9.85
CA LYS A 53 -14.55 4.42 -10.78
C LYS A 53 -15.24 3.12 -10.38
N PHE A 54 -15.27 2.80 -9.09
CA PHE A 54 -15.94 1.58 -8.59
C PHE A 54 -17.47 1.66 -8.58
N LYS A 55 -18.08 2.86 -8.56
CA LYS A 55 -19.54 3.02 -8.73
C LYS A 55 -20.05 2.47 -10.06
N ASN A 56 -19.22 2.49 -11.09
CA ASN A 56 -19.56 1.95 -12.41
C ASN A 56 -19.33 0.42 -12.50
N GLY A 57 -18.97 -0.22 -11.39
CA GLY A 57 -18.76 -1.65 -11.27
C GLY A 57 -17.30 -2.02 -11.04
N VAL A 58 -17.06 -2.98 -10.14
CA VAL A 58 -15.73 -3.48 -9.83
C VAL A 58 -15.44 -4.70 -10.70
N HIS A 59 -14.48 -4.56 -11.60
CA HIS A 59 -14.00 -5.63 -12.48
C HIS A 59 -12.50 -5.49 -12.72
N GLU A 60 -11.87 -6.55 -13.23
CA GLU A 60 -10.41 -6.71 -13.27
C GLU A 60 -9.69 -5.49 -13.87
N ALA A 61 -10.17 -4.97 -15.00
CA ALA A 61 -9.56 -3.82 -15.68
C ALA A 61 -9.56 -2.54 -14.82
N VAL A 62 -10.67 -2.26 -14.12
CA VAL A 62 -10.79 -1.06 -13.27
C VAL A 62 -9.98 -1.22 -11.99
N VAL A 63 -9.98 -2.42 -11.38
CA VAL A 63 -9.12 -2.70 -10.21
C VAL A 63 -7.66 -2.51 -10.58
N ARG A 64 -7.25 -3.09 -11.72
CA ARG A 64 -5.90 -2.94 -12.26
C ARG A 64 -5.53 -1.48 -12.50
N GLU A 65 -6.43 -0.70 -13.08
CA GLU A 65 -6.23 0.74 -13.30
C GLU A 65 -6.03 1.50 -11.98
N MET A 66 -6.84 1.23 -10.96
CA MET A 66 -6.74 1.91 -9.66
C MET A 66 -5.50 1.49 -8.87
N VAL A 67 -5.10 0.22 -8.94
CA VAL A 67 -3.83 -0.26 -8.38
C VAL A 67 -2.65 0.48 -9.02
N LEU A 68 -2.62 0.61 -10.35
CA LEU A 68 -1.57 1.37 -11.04
C LEU A 68 -1.57 2.85 -10.63
N LEU A 69 -2.75 3.46 -10.52
CA LEU A 69 -2.87 4.86 -10.10
C LEU A 69 -2.23 5.10 -8.72
N VAL A 70 -2.48 4.20 -7.76
CA VAL A 70 -1.87 4.26 -6.42
C VAL A 70 -0.36 4.05 -6.48
N LEU A 71 0.11 3.02 -7.20
CA LEU A 71 1.52 2.65 -7.23
C LEU A 71 2.43 3.67 -7.92
N GLU A 72 1.90 4.36 -8.94
CA GLU A 72 2.63 5.31 -9.76
C GLU A 72 2.46 6.76 -9.29
N SER A 73 1.70 6.98 -8.22
CA SER A 73 1.57 8.30 -7.63
C SER A 73 2.86 8.74 -6.95
N ASN A 74 3.27 10.00 -7.17
CA ASN A 74 4.21 10.62 -6.24
C ASN A 74 3.42 11.17 -5.07
N VAL A 75 3.95 10.95 -3.87
CA VAL A 75 3.33 11.45 -2.65
C VAL A 75 3.69 12.90 -2.41
N ASP A 76 2.73 13.69 -1.91
CA ASP A 76 3.03 15.00 -1.34
C ASP A 76 3.82 14.86 -0.03
N ARG A 77 4.31 15.98 0.48
CA ARG A 77 5.18 16.01 1.67
C ARG A 77 4.53 15.42 2.92
N GLU A 78 3.21 15.44 3.00
CA GLU A 78 2.44 15.03 4.18
C GLU A 78 1.81 13.64 4.00
N THR A 79 2.06 12.96 2.87
CA THR A 79 1.48 11.67 2.51
C THR A 79 2.55 10.59 2.40
N LEU A 80 2.19 9.37 2.82
CA LEU A 80 3.01 8.18 2.62
C LEU A 80 2.36 7.29 1.54
N ASP A 81 3.17 6.54 0.78
CA ASP A 81 2.66 5.58 -0.21
C ASP A 81 1.65 4.60 0.41
N SER A 82 1.93 4.20 1.64
CA SER A 82 1.09 3.31 2.45
C SER A 82 -0.32 3.85 2.65
N TYR A 83 -0.51 5.18 2.74
CA TYR A 83 -1.83 5.80 2.90
C TYR A 83 -2.63 5.72 1.60
N LEU A 84 -1.99 5.87 0.43
CA LEU A 84 -2.69 5.70 -0.85
C LEU A 84 -3.14 4.25 -1.07
N ILE A 85 -2.35 3.28 -0.56
CA ILE A 85 -2.75 1.87 -0.52
C ILE A 85 -3.98 1.68 0.37
N ASP A 86 -4.01 2.33 1.53
CA ASP A 86 -5.16 2.25 2.46
C ASP A 86 -6.43 2.78 1.81
N GLU A 87 -6.39 3.93 1.13
CA GLU A 87 -7.54 4.49 0.41
C GLU A 87 -8.12 3.53 -0.65
N LEU A 88 -7.26 2.81 -1.37
CA LEU A 88 -7.69 1.79 -2.32
C LEU A 88 -8.38 0.61 -1.63
N ILE A 89 -7.77 0.10 -0.56
CA ILE A 89 -8.29 -1.03 0.21
C ILE A 89 -9.65 -0.69 0.80
N GLU A 90 -9.80 0.51 1.37
CA GLU A 90 -11.06 0.99 1.92
C GLU A 90 -12.16 1.01 0.87
N ASN A 91 -11.84 1.29 -0.40
CA ASN A 91 -12.81 1.30 -1.49
C ASN A 91 -13.18 -0.11 -2.02
N LEU A 92 -12.40 -1.16 -1.71
CA LEU A 92 -12.68 -2.56 -2.05
C LEU A 92 -13.61 -3.20 -1.01
N LYS A 93 -14.90 -2.87 -1.09
CA LYS A 93 -15.89 -3.17 -0.04
C LYS A 93 -16.25 -4.66 0.11
N THR A 94 -16.01 -5.49 -0.89
CA THR A 94 -16.42 -6.91 -0.87
C THR A 94 -15.23 -7.85 -0.85
N VAL A 95 -15.42 -9.07 -0.32
CA VAL A 95 -14.41 -10.13 -0.36
C VAL A 95 -13.94 -10.40 -1.79
N ASP A 96 -14.88 -10.49 -2.74
CA ASP A 96 -14.55 -10.70 -4.16
C ASP A 96 -13.69 -9.58 -4.74
N SER A 97 -13.97 -8.31 -4.40
CA SER A 97 -13.17 -7.18 -4.85
C SER A 97 -11.74 -7.19 -4.27
N LYS A 98 -11.60 -7.57 -3.00
CA LYS A 98 -10.29 -7.71 -2.33
C LYS A 98 -9.49 -8.85 -2.95
N MET A 99 -10.13 -10.01 -3.18
CA MET A 99 -9.50 -11.15 -3.86
C MET A 99 -9.06 -10.79 -5.28
N MET A 100 -9.92 -10.09 -6.04
CA MET A 100 -9.59 -9.62 -7.39
C MET A 100 -8.36 -8.71 -7.38
N ALA A 101 -8.27 -7.78 -6.41
CA ALA A 101 -7.11 -6.92 -6.26
C ALA A 101 -5.82 -7.71 -5.93
N ILE A 102 -5.90 -8.77 -5.11
CA ILE A 102 -4.77 -9.66 -4.85
C ILE A 102 -4.31 -10.36 -6.14
N GLU A 103 -5.25 -10.89 -6.93
CA GLU A 103 -4.94 -11.61 -8.17
C GLU A 103 -4.33 -10.69 -9.23
N GLU A 104 -4.90 -9.50 -9.43
CA GLU A 104 -4.34 -8.50 -10.35
C GLU A 104 -2.96 -8.03 -9.89
N SER A 105 -2.76 -7.78 -8.60
CA SER A 105 -1.46 -7.36 -8.05
C SER A 105 -0.39 -8.44 -8.27
N LYS A 106 -0.73 -9.72 -8.09
CA LYS A 106 0.18 -10.85 -8.38
C LYS A 106 0.51 -10.97 -9.88
N LYS A 107 -0.43 -10.66 -10.78
CA LYS A 107 -0.17 -10.61 -12.22
C LYS A 107 0.80 -9.47 -12.54
N MET A 108 0.59 -8.29 -11.95
CA MET A 108 1.45 -7.12 -12.13
C MET A 108 2.91 -7.37 -11.70
N ILE A 109 3.16 -8.02 -10.55
CA ILE A 109 4.53 -8.35 -10.13
C ILE A 109 5.28 -9.12 -11.24
N LYS A 110 4.61 -10.11 -11.85
CA LYS A 110 5.20 -10.90 -12.95
C LYS A 110 5.46 -10.09 -14.22
N GLU A 111 4.73 -9.00 -14.43
CA GLU A 111 4.92 -8.09 -15.55
C GLU A 111 6.07 -7.12 -15.27
N VAL A 112 6.11 -6.53 -14.08
CA VAL A 112 7.20 -5.67 -13.58
C VAL A 112 8.54 -6.42 -13.64
N ASP A 113 8.56 -7.71 -13.31
CA ASP A 113 9.76 -8.55 -13.43
C ASP A 113 10.24 -8.76 -14.88
N LYS A 114 9.37 -8.55 -15.87
CA LYS A 114 9.71 -8.64 -17.30
C LYS A 114 10.01 -7.28 -17.93
N GLU A 115 9.60 -6.19 -17.30
CA GLU A 115 9.86 -4.84 -17.80
C GLU A 115 11.36 -4.51 -17.84
N LYS A 116 11.77 -3.70 -18.81
CA LYS A 116 13.16 -3.20 -18.93
C LYS A 116 13.32 -1.87 -18.20
N ILE A 117 13.10 -1.90 -16.90
CA ILE A 117 13.27 -0.76 -15.99
C ILE A 117 14.49 -0.96 -15.08
N ASP A 118 15.00 0.14 -14.52
CA ASP A 118 16.08 0.11 -13.54
C ASP A 118 15.71 -0.76 -12.32
N ARG A 119 16.72 -1.38 -11.74
CA ARG A 119 16.55 -2.31 -10.61
C ARG A 119 15.86 -1.64 -9.43
N TYR A 120 16.21 -0.40 -9.10
CA TYR A 120 15.64 0.31 -7.97
C TYR A 120 14.13 0.49 -8.13
N TYR A 121 13.68 1.04 -9.26
CA TYR A 121 12.25 1.24 -9.52
C TYR A 121 11.47 -0.07 -9.58
N ARG A 122 12.09 -1.16 -10.06
CA ARG A 122 11.48 -2.49 -10.06
C ARG A 122 11.24 -3.01 -8.63
N GLU A 123 12.28 -2.94 -7.80
CA GLU A 123 12.20 -3.36 -6.39
C GLU A 123 11.17 -2.53 -5.63
N GLU A 124 11.13 -1.22 -5.85
CA GLU A 124 10.15 -0.31 -5.25
C GLU A 124 8.70 -0.69 -5.65
N LYS A 125 8.42 -0.85 -6.96
CA LYS A 125 7.09 -1.25 -7.44
C LYS A 125 6.65 -2.60 -6.87
N ASN A 126 7.54 -3.60 -6.88
CA ASN A 126 7.26 -4.91 -6.31
C ASN A 126 7.01 -4.85 -4.79
N ASN A 127 7.75 -4.01 -4.06
CA ASN A 127 7.58 -3.86 -2.62
C ASN A 127 6.24 -3.19 -2.26
N LYS A 128 5.83 -2.15 -3.01
CA LYS A 128 4.50 -1.53 -2.84
C LYS A 128 3.37 -2.53 -3.16
N LEU A 129 3.53 -3.36 -4.19
CA LEU A 129 2.59 -4.45 -4.51
C LEU A 129 2.55 -5.52 -3.41
N ALA A 130 3.69 -5.89 -2.83
CA ALA A 130 3.77 -6.84 -1.73
C ALA A 130 3.07 -6.30 -0.46
N GLU A 131 3.21 -5.01 -0.17
CA GLU A 131 2.49 -4.33 0.92
C GLU A 131 0.97 -4.32 0.69
N LEU A 132 0.51 -3.95 -0.50
CA LEU A 132 -0.91 -4.00 -0.87
C LEU A 132 -1.48 -5.41 -0.66
N ILE A 133 -0.79 -6.44 -1.14
CA ILE A 133 -1.23 -7.83 -1.01
C ILE A 133 -1.28 -8.25 0.47
N LEU A 134 -0.28 -7.87 1.29
CA LEU A 134 -0.28 -8.13 2.72
C LEU A 134 -1.51 -7.53 3.41
N LYS A 135 -1.77 -6.24 3.20
CA LYS A 135 -2.90 -5.54 3.80
C LYS A 135 -4.24 -6.10 3.34
N LEU A 136 -4.37 -6.48 2.06
CA LEU A 136 -5.58 -7.17 1.55
C LEU A 136 -5.81 -8.53 2.21
N TYR A 137 -4.77 -9.32 2.47
CA TYR A 137 -4.93 -10.58 3.21
C TYR A 137 -5.32 -10.35 4.67
N ILE A 138 -4.76 -9.32 5.32
CA ILE A 138 -5.15 -8.92 6.68
C ILE A 138 -6.64 -8.55 6.72
N GLU A 139 -7.10 -7.75 5.77
CA GLU A 139 -8.51 -7.38 5.57
C GLU A 139 -9.46 -8.56 5.28
N LEU A 140 -8.90 -9.71 4.91
CA LEU A 140 -9.61 -10.97 4.69
C LEU A 140 -9.41 -11.95 5.87
N CYS A 141 -8.75 -11.51 6.95
CA CYS A 141 -8.35 -12.35 8.10
C CYS A 141 -7.44 -13.54 7.72
N GLU A 142 -6.77 -13.49 6.56
CA GLU A 142 -5.80 -14.49 6.09
C GLU A 142 -4.35 -14.10 6.46
N TYR A 143 -4.13 -13.71 7.72
CA TYR A 143 -2.89 -13.09 8.21
C TYR A 143 -1.62 -13.89 7.90
N GLU A 144 -1.61 -15.20 8.19
CA GLU A 144 -0.43 -16.06 7.98
C GLU A 144 -0.03 -16.10 6.51
N LYS A 145 -1.01 -16.20 5.61
CA LYS A 145 -0.82 -16.20 4.16
C LYS A 145 -0.28 -14.86 3.68
N GLY A 146 -0.78 -13.75 4.23
CA GLY A 146 -0.26 -12.40 3.97
C GLY A 146 1.20 -12.25 4.41
N ILE A 147 1.52 -12.63 5.65
CA ILE A 147 2.87 -12.57 6.20
C ILE A 147 3.84 -13.46 5.42
N GLN A 148 3.43 -14.68 5.05
CA GLN A 148 4.25 -15.56 4.23
C GLN A 148 4.53 -14.93 2.87
N TYR A 149 3.48 -14.48 2.17
CA TYR A 149 3.62 -13.87 0.85
C TYR A 149 4.51 -12.62 0.88
N PHE A 150 4.35 -11.77 1.89
CA PHE A 150 5.18 -10.57 2.06
C PHE A 150 6.66 -10.94 2.22
N ASN A 151 6.99 -11.91 3.08
CA ASN A 151 8.38 -12.35 3.29
C ASN A 151 9.01 -12.98 2.05
N GLU A 152 8.21 -13.61 1.18
CA GLU A 152 8.67 -14.21 -0.07
C GLU A 152 8.84 -13.17 -1.20
N SER A 153 7.98 -12.14 -1.22
CA SER A 153 7.88 -11.20 -2.35
C SER A 153 8.59 -9.86 -2.11
N TYR A 154 8.75 -9.44 -0.86
CA TYR A 154 9.41 -8.18 -0.52
C TYR A 154 10.92 -8.29 -0.80
N VAL A 155 11.41 -7.45 -1.69
CA VAL A 155 12.80 -7.42 -2.15
C VAL A 155 13.58 -6.42 -1.33
N GLU A 156 14.39 -6.96 -0.42
CA GLU A 156 15.38 -6.22 0.34
C GLU A 156 16.56 -7.16 0.65
N ARG A 157 17.78 -6.62 0.62
CA ARG A 157 19.03 -7.35 0.88
C ARG A 157 19.15 -7.70 2.34
N ASP A 158 18.84 -6.76 3.23
CA ASP A 158 18.86 -6.99 4.66
C ASP A 158 17.51 -7.52 5.16
N LYS A 159 17.48 -8.79 5.55
CA LYS A 159 16.27 -9.44 6.07
C LYS A 159 15.78 -8.83 7.37
N GLU A 160 16.63 -8.14 8.12
CA GLU A 160 16.20 -7.38 9.28
C GLU A 160 15.40 -6.13 8.89
N ILE A 161 15.73 -5.48 7.77
CA ILE A 161 14.94 -4.37 7.23
C ILE A 161 13.56 -4.87 6.77
N THR A 162 13.51 -6.01 6.06
CA THR A 162 12.22 -6.65 5.69
C THR A 162 11.35 -6.91 6.93
N LEU A 163 11.96 -7.47 7.99
CA LEU A 163 11.28 -7.70 9.26
C LEU A 163 10.78 -6.39 9.87
N TYR A 164 11.61 -5.35 9.92
CA TYR A 164 11.24 -4.06 10.47
C TYR A 164 10.02 -3.46 9.74
N VAL A 165 9.98 -3.52 8.41
CA VAL A 165 8.85 -3.01 7.61
C VAL A 165 7.58 -3.80 7.92
N LEU A 166 7.65 -5.13 7.92
CA LEU A 166 6.50 -5.98 8.27
C LEU A 166 5.95 -5.67 9.66
N LEU A 167 6.84 -5.60 10.65
CA LEU A 167 6.48 -5.31 12.04
C LEU A 167 5.90 -3.89 12.20
N ARG A 168 6.36 -2.92 11.41
CA ARG A 168 5.78 -1.57 11.40
C ARG A 168 4.36 -1.57 10.84
N ILE A 169 4.08 -2.33 9.78
CA ILE A 169 2.73 -2.47 9.22
C ILE A 169 1.79 -3.11 10.25
N LEU A 170 2.21 -4.23 10.86
CA LEU A 170 1.42 -4.91 11.89
C LEU A 170 1.21 -4.05 13.14
N PHE A 171 2.19 -3.21 13.48
CA PHE A 171 2.07 -2.25 14.57
C PHE A 171 1.02 -1.18 14.28
N VAL A 172 1.04 -0.57 13.09
CA VAL A 172 0.06 0.47 12.70
C VAL A 172 -1.37 -0.07 12.64
N LEU A 173 -1.53 -1.38 12.39
CA LEU A 173 -2.81 -2.07 12.34
C LEU A 173 -3.24 -2.65 13.70
N ASP A 174 -2.50 -2.36 14.79
CA ASP A 174 -2.76 -2.87 16.16
C ASP A 174 -2.89 -4.41 16.23
N LEU A 175 -2.07 -5.13 15.45
CA LEU A 175 -2.10 -6.61 15.37
C LEU A 175 -1.06 -7.26 16.30
N ASP A 176 -1.24 -7.10 17.61
CA ASP A 176 -0.32 -7.53 18.67
C ASP A 176 0.16 -9.00 18.53
N GLU A 177 -0.78 -9.94 18.39
CA GLU A 177 -0.49 -11.37 18.30
C GLU A 177 0.30 -11.71 17.03
N TRP A 178 -0.06 -11.10 15.91
CA TRP A 178 0.60 -11.31 14.62
C TRP A 178 1.97 -10.63 14.56
N TRP A 179 2.15 -9.53 15.29
CA TRP A 179 3.44 -8.87 15.48
C TRP A 179 4.43 -9.81 16.17
N VAL A 180 4.02 -10.44 17.28
CA VAL A 180 4.83 -11.42 18.01
C VAL A 180 5.12 -12.65 17.13
N TYR A 181 4.09 -13.17 16.44
CA TYR A 181 4.25 -14.29 15.52
C TYR A 181 5.27 -14.02 14.42
N ALA A 182 5.18 -12.86 13.75
CA ALA A 182 6.11 -12.47 12.68
C ALA A 182 7.55 -12.31 13.20
N TYR A 183 7.71 -11.74 14.40
CA TYR A 183 9.00 -11.62 15.06
C TYR A 183 9.63 -13.00 15.35
N ASP A 184 8.89 -13.89 16.00
CA ASP A 184 9.35 -15.24 16.35
C ASP A 184 9.73 -16.05 15.09
N LEU A 185 8.91 -15.95 14.04
CA LEU A 185 9.15 -16.61 12.76
C LEU A 185 10.47 -16.15 12.12
N ALA A 186 10.77 -14.84 12.17
CA ALA A 186 11.98 -14.28 11.59
C ALA A 186 13.24 -14.66 12.40
N VAL A 187 13.16 -14.61 13.73
CA VAL A 187 14.25 -15.05 14.62
C VAL A 187 14.55 -16.54 14.41
N LYS A 188 13.52 -17.38 14.30
CA LYS A 188 13.68 -18.81 14.00
C LYS A 188 14.34 -19.07 12.65
N LYS A 189 14.16 -18.17 11.68
CA LYS A 189 14.82 -18.20 10.37
C LYS A 189 16.23 -17.59 10.37
N GLY A 190 16.73 -17.17 11.54
CA GLY A 190 18.09 -16.65 11.72
C GLY A 190 18.23 -15.15 11.49
N VAL A 191 17.14 -14.39 11.35
CA VAL A 191 17.19 -12.92 11.35
C VAL A 191 17.59 -12.45 12.75
N LYS A 192 18.50 -11.49 12.83
CA LYS A 192 18.93 -10.87 14.10
C LYS A 192 18.30 -9.48 14.22
N PRO A 193 17.18 -9.30 14.94
CA PRO A 193 16.52 -8.01 15.06
C PRO A 193 17.41 -6.98 15.78
N ARG A 194 17.28 -5.70 15.43
CA ARG A 194 17.95 -4.61 16.16
C ARG A 194 17.46 -4.49 17.61
N GLU A 195 18.28 -3.91 18.48
CA GLU A 195 17.99 -3.81 19.93
C GLU A 195 16.62 -3.21 20.26
N ARG A 196 16.19 -2.21 19.49
CA ARG A 196 14.88 -1.58 19.67
C ARG A 196 13.73 -2.58 19.50
N LEU A 197 13.81 -3.48 18.51
CA LEU A 197 12.82 -4.51 18.27
C LEU A 197 12.83 -5.59 19.36
N GLN A 198 14.01 -5.92 19.89
CA GLN A 198 14.14 -6.88 21.00
C GLN A 198 13.47 -6.33 22.27
N LYS A 199 13.74 -5.07 22.63
CA LYS A 199 13.10 -4.39 23.76
C LYS A 199 11.59 -4.32 23.61
N MET A 200 11.11 -4.05 22.38
CA MET A 200 9.67 -4.02 22.11
C MET A 200 9.05 -5.42 22.24
N TYR A 201 9.71 -6.45 21.74
CA TYR A 201 9.27 -7.83 21.92
C TYR A 201 9.17 -8.21 23.40
N GLU A 202 10.18 -7.90 24.21
CA GLU A 202 10.16 -8.12 25.66
C GLU A 202 8.97 -7.41 26.32
N PHE A 203 8.76 -6.14 25.99
CA PHE A 203 7.61 -5.36 26.48
C PHE A 203 6.27 -6.03 26.14
N VAL A 204 6.08 -6.46 24.89
CA VAL A 204 4.83 -7.10 24.45
C VAL A 204 4.62 -8.43 25.17
N LYS A 205 5.69 -9.21 25.38
CA LYS A 205 5.62 -10.48 26.12
C LYS A 205 5.23 -10.29 27.59
N GLU A 206 5.65 -9.20 28.21
CA GLU A 206 5.33 -8.87 29.61
C GLU A 206 3.93 -8.26 29.76
N ASN A 207 3.52 -7.40 28.83
CA ASN A 207 2.31 -6.57 28.97
C ASN A 207 1.11 -7.09 28.16
N GLY A 208 1.33 -8.02 27.23
CA GLY A 208 0.29 -8.60 26.37
C GLY A 208 -0.26 -7.64 25.31
N LYS A 209 0.38 -6.49 25.08
CA LYS A 209 -0.02 -5.50 24.08
C LYS A 209 1.15 -4.70 23.52
N LEU A 210 1.00 -4.13 22.32
CA LEU A 210 1.98 -3.21 21.75
C LEU A 210 2.09 -1.90 22.55
N PRO A 211 3.28 -1.27 22.60
CA PRO A 211 3.43 0.06 23.19
C PRO A 211 2.77 1.13 22.31
N GLU A 212 2.52 2.32 22.88
CA GLU A 212 1.93 3.44 22.13
C GLU A 212 2.83 3.92 20.97
N HIS A 213 4.15 3.71 21.09
CA HIS A 213 5.13 4.12 20.09
C HIS A 213 6.15 3.01 19.85
N MET A 214 6.36 2.69 18.57
CA MET A 214 7.42 1.79 18.10
C MET A 214 8.76 2.50 18.09
#